data_AF-A0A953S7B8-F1
#
_entry.id   AF-A0A953S7B8-F1
#
_cell.length_a   1.000
_cell.length_b   1.000
_cell.length_c   1.000
_cell.angle_alpha   90.00
_cell.angle_beta   90.00
_cell.angle_gamma   90.00
#
_symmetry.space_group_name_H-M   'P 1'
#
loop_
_entity.id
_entity.type
_entity.pdbx_description
1 polymer ?
#
loop_
_entity_poly.entity_id
_entity_poly.type
_entity_poly.pdbx_seq_one_letter_code
_entity_poly.pdbx_strand_id
1 'polypeptide(L)'
;MRDVVLRNCFLGLVAAMAGAVAQQPIGVPVAPLGNGPFVFDTAEQHKIRVSVVAKGLEHPWSLVFLPDGSMLVTERPGRLRVIHDVTRDAKLDPKPVTGVPAVRLIGNSGLMDVALHPKFAENKLVYLTYNKPGPNKTIATALARGRLENGALTEVRDIFVADWLPEDANGYNSRMAFGRDGMIYVSNGASNSDSSQDPKSHRGKIMRLRDDGTVPQDNPFVGRAGYRPEIYSMGGAPDIDLRSIPWGIAIRWG
;
A
#
# COMPACT_ATOMS: atom_id res chain seq x y z
N MET A 1 28.19 60.03 60.59
CA MET A 1 26.71 60.06 60.68
C MET A 1 26.23 58.68 60.30
N ARG A 2 25.56 57.98 61.23
CA ARG A 2 24.47 56.99 61.04
C ARG A 2 24.61 55.99 59.87
N ASP A 3 24.59 54.66 60.01
CA ASP A 3 24.03 53.78 61.03
C ASP A 3 24.45 52.32 60.69
N VAL A 4 24.67 51.53 61.75
CA VAL A 4 24.17 50.16 61.96
C VAL A 4 24.45 49.09 60.89
N VAL A 5 25.45 48.23 61.18
CA VAL A 5 25.53 46.86 60.64
C VAL A 5 24.63 45.97 61.51
N LEU A 6 23.47 45.58 60.98
CA LEU A 6 22.55 44.63 61.60
C LEU A 6 22.62 43.30 60.83
N ARG A 7 23.04 42.24 61.54
CA ARG A 7 22.87 40.83 61.17
C ARG A 7 21.43 40.58 60.71
N ASN A 8 21.25 39.76 59.68
CA ASN A 8 20.19 38.75 59.70
C ASN A 8 20.50 37.58 58.75
N CYS A 9 20.55 36.40 59.37
CA CYS A 9 20.55 35.10 58.72
C CYS A 9 19.26 34.93 57.91
N PHE A 10 19.38 34.41 56.69
CA PHE A 10 18.28 33.68 56.06
C PHE A 10 18.82 32.32 55.60
N LEU A 11 18.40 31.28 56.34
CA LEU A 11 18.40 29.90 55.87
C LEU A 11 17.50 29.82 54.63
N GLY A 12 18.10 29.58 53.46
CA GLY A 12 17.37 29.21 52.26
C GLY A 12 17.01 27.73 52.31
N LEU A 13 15.74 27.43 52.53
CA LEU A 13 15.14 26.09 52.42
C LEU A 13 15.30 25.58 50.98
N VAL A 14 16.15 24.56 50.76
CA VAL A 14 16.20 23.85 49.48
C VAL A 14 15.02 22.88 49.44
N ALA A 15 13.90 23.32 48.85
CA ALA A 15 12.80 22.43 48.51
C ALA A 15 13.23 21.54 47.35
N ALA A 16 13.47 20.26 47.62
CA ALA A 16 13.64 19.24 46.58
C ALA A 16 12.28 19.04 45.90
N MET A 17 12.05 19.76 44.79
CA MET A 17 10.97 19.47 43.87
C MET A 17 11.28 18.13 43.18
N ALA A 18 10.75 17.04 43.72
CA ALA A 18 10.61 15.80 42.98
C ALA A 18 9.55 16.02 41.89
N GLY A 19 9.96 16.67 40.80
CA GLY A 19 9.16 16.73 39.58
C GLY A 19 9.07 15.33 39.01
N ALA A 20 7.92 14.68 39.16
CA ALA A 20 7.58 13.52 38.35
C ALA A 20 7.62 13.97 36.89
N VAL A 21 8.69 13.61 36.18
CA VAL A 21 8.77 13.79 34.73
C VAL A 21 7.74 12.82 34.15
N ALA A 22 6.54 13.33 33.88
CA ALA A 22 5.56 12.57 33.13
C ALA A 22 6.17 12.22 31.78
N GLN A 23 6.39 10.93 31.54
CA GLN A 23 6.83 10.39 30.27
C GLN A 23 5.86 10.92 29.20
N GLN A 24 6.34 11.78 28.30
CA GLN A 24 5.53 12.21 27.16
C GLN A 24 5.10 10.96 26.41
N PRO A 25 3.81 10.79 26.07
CA PRO A 25 3.38 9.65 25.27
C PRO A 25 4.20 9.62 23.98
N ILE A 26 4.89 8.50 23.74
CA ILE A 26 5.67 8.29 22.52
C ILE A 26 4.66 8.21 21.37
N GLY A 27 4.54 9.30 20.62
CA GLY A 27 3.68 9.41 19.45
C GLY A 27 3.42 10.87 19.12
N VAL A 28 3.65 11.27 17.87
CA VAL A 28 3.18 12.58 17.39
C VAL A 28 1.65 12.54 17.42
N PRO A 29 0.97 13.42 18.18
CA PRO A 29 -0.49 13.48 18.16
C PRO A 29 -0.94 13.69 16.72
N VAL A 30 -1.71 12.76 16.16
CA VAL A 30 -2.27 12.92 14.83
C VAL A 30 -3.35 14.01 14.94
N ALA A 31 -3.01 15.22 14.50
CA ALA A 31 -3.97 16.31 14.45
C ALA A 31 -5.19 15.86 13.61
N PRO A 32 -6.44 16.15 14.05
CA PRO A 32 -7.61 15.84 13.27
C PRO A 32 -7.51 16.47 11.87
N LEU A 33 -7.79 15.69 10.83
CA LEU A 33 -7.78 16.18 9.47
C LEU A 33 -8.87 17.26 9.31
N GLY A 34 -8.45 18.52 9.12
CA GLY A 34 -9.35 19.65 8.85
C GLY A 34 -10.14 19.47 7.55
N ASN A 35 -11.01 20.42 7.21
CA ASN A 35 -11.81 20.30 5.97
C ASN A 35 -11.03 20.72 4.71
N GLY A 36 -9.92 21.43 4.86
CA GLY A 36 -9.18 21.99 3.74
C GLY A 36 -10.04 22.97 2.90
N PRO A 37 -9.56 23.37 1.72
CA PRO A 37 -8.22 23.11 1.22
C PRO A 37 -7.15 23.80 2.07
N PHE A 38 -5.97 23.23 2.08
CA PHE A 38 -4.75 23.83 2.65
C PHE A 38 -3.86 24.29 1.51
N VAL A 39 -3.14 25.39 1.69
CA VAL A 39 -2.16 25.87 0.71
C VAL A 39 -0.79 25.80 1.37
N PHE A 40 0.13 25.08 0.75
CA PHE A 40 1.50 24.91 1.21
C PHE A 40 2.47 25.50 0.21
N ASP A 41 3.56 26.05 0.75
CA ASP A 41 4.76 26.35 -0.01
C ASP A 41 5.83 25.33 0.38
N THR A 42 6.51 24.77 -0.61
CA THR A 42 7.71 23.92 -0.42
C THR A 42 8.93 24.67 -0.95
N ALA A 43 10.11 24.07 -0.78
CA ALA A 43 11.34 24.64 -1.34
C ALA A 43 11.34 24.59 -2.88
N GLU A 44 10.61 23.66 -3.48
CA GLU A 44 10.58 23.37 -4.91
C GLU A 44 9.35 23.95 -5.62
N GLN A 45 8.22 24.08 -4.91
CA GLN A 45 6.95 24.53 -5.48
C GLN A 45 6.15 25.39 -4.50
N HIS A 46 5.62 26.49 -5.01
CA HIS A 46 4.78 27.39 -4.24
C HIS A 46 3.29 27.16 -4.52
N LYS A 47 2.45 27.48 -3.53
CA LYS A 47 0.98 27.44 -3.63
C LYS A 47 0.40 26.05 -3.97
N ILE A 48 0.96 24.99 -3.42
CA ILE A 48 0.40 23.64 -3.51
C ILE A 48 -0.92 23.59 -2.75
N ARG A 49 -2.03 23.43 -3.48
CA ARG A 49 -3.37 23.29 -2.89
C ARG A 49 -3.66 21.82 -2.60
N VAL A 50 -3.82 21.49 -1.31
CA VAL A 50 -4.20 20.15 -0.83
C VAL A 50 -5.65 20.17 -0.38
N SER A 51 -6.50 19.36 -1.03
CA SER A 51 -7.92 19.26 -0.70
C SER A 51 -8.24 17.88 -0.15
N VAL A 52 -9.13 17.81 0.84
CA VAL A 52 -9.57 16.53 1.40
C VAL A 52 -10.64 15.94 0.49
N VAL A 53 -10.35 14.79 -0.13
CA VAL A 53 -11.28 14.08 -1.03
C VAL A 53 -12.24 13.19 -0.25
N ALA A 54 -11.75 12.49 0.78
CA ALA A 54 -12.59 11.64 1.62
C ALA A 54 -12.00 11.53 3.03
N LYS A 55 -12.88 11.24 4.00
CA LYS A 55 -12.54 10.94 5.39
C LYS A 55 -13.14 9.59 5.78
N GLY A 56 -12.68 9.01 6.88
CA GLY A 56 -13.20 7.72 7.38
C GLY A 56 -12.69 6.50 6.62
N LEU A 57 -11.57 6.65 5.90
CA LEU A 57 -10.81 5.52 5.37
C LEU A 57 -9.92 4.93 6.47
N GLU A 58 -9.77 3.61 6.48
CA GLU A 58 -8.96 2.87 7.45
C GLU A 58 -7.75 2.26 6.76
N HIS A 59 -6.57 2.82 7.02
CA HIS A 59 -5.30 2.37 6.42
C HIS A 59 -5.39 2.17 4.89
N PRO A 60 -5.73 3.22 4.11
CA PRO A 60 -5.77 3.12 2.66
C PRO A 60 -4.38 2.82 2.08
N TRP A 61 -4.29 1.99 1.04
CA TRP A 61 -3.02 1.55 0.44
C TRP A 61 -2.84 1.97 -1.02
N SER A 62 -3.86 1.74 -1.84
CA SER A 62 -3.85 2.07 -3.26
C SER A 62 -5.19 2.59 -3.73
N LEU A 63 -5.17 3.27 -4.87
CA LEU A 63 -6.36 3.79 -5.52
C LEU A 63 -6.26 3.66 -7.04
N VAL A 64 -7.42 3.61 -7.70
CA VAL A 64 -7.54 3.70 -9.15
C VAL A 64 -8.84 4.40 -9.54
N PHE A 65 -8.76 5.29 -10.54
CA PHE A 65 -9.92 6.00 -11.07
C PHE A 65 -10.75 5.10 -11.99
N LEU A 66 -12.07 5.18 -11.83
CA LEU A 66 -13.04 4.55 -12.72
C LEU A 66 -13.43 5.52 -13.86
N PRO A 67 -13.86 5.03 -15.03
CA PRO A 67 -14.25 5.88 -16.16
C PRO A 67 -15.45 6.81 -15.89
N ASP A 68 -16.25 6.52 -14.87
CA ASP A 68 -17.42 7.32 -14.47
C ASP A 68 -17.06 8.51 -13.55
N GLY A 69 -15.78 8.69 -13.21
CA GLY A 69 -15.31 9.72 -12.28
C GLY A 69 -15.31 9.29 -10.81
N SER A 70 -15.70 8.05 -10.51
CA SER A 70 -15.50 7.43 -9.20
C SER A 70 -14.05 6.95 -9.05
N MET A 71 -13.69 6.50 -7.85
CA MET A 71 -12.38 5.90 -7.54
C MET A 71 -12.56 4.71 -6.61
N LEU A 72 -11.82 3.64 -6.88
CA LEU A 72 -11.65 2.53 -5.96
C LEU A 72 -10.48 2.81 -5.02
N VAL A 73 -10.61 2.45 -3.75
CA VAL A 73 -9.55 2.56 -2.74
C VAL A 73 -9.43 1.25 -1.97
N THR A 74 -8.24 0.66 -1.92
CA THR A 74 -7.97 -0.50 -1.07
C THR A 74 -7.64 -0.07 0.35
N GLU A 75 -8.23 -0.74 1.33
CA GLU A 75 -7.94 -0.60 2.75
C GLU A 75 -7.32 -1.89 3.26
N ARG A 76 -6.17 -1.78 3.92
CA ARG A 76 -5.37 -2.93 4.36
C ARG A 76 -6.15 -4.00 5.15
N PRO A 77 -7.16 -3.68 5.99
CA PRO A 77 -7.99 -4.68 6.66
C PRO A 77 -8.82 -5.60 5.75
N GLY A 78 -8.78 -5.42 4.42
CA GLY A 78 -9.48 -6.29 3.47
C GLY A 78 -10.75 -5.68 2.89
N ARG A 79 -10.84 -4.34 2.83
CA ARG A 79 -11.99 -3.65 2.25
C ARG A 79 -11.60 -2.90 0.99
N LEU A 80 -12.43 -3.02 -0.04
CA LEU A 80 -12.36 -2.17 -1.23
C LEU A 80 -13.47 -1.12 -1.12
N ARG A 81 -13.11 0.16 -1.14
CA ARG A 81 -14.04 1.29 -0.99
C ARG A 81 -14.26 1.97 -2.34
N VAL A 82 -15.42 2.59 -2.50
CA VAL A 82 -15.73 3.45 -3.64
C VAL A 82 -15.87 4.88 -3.14
N ILE A 83 -15.24 5.83 -3.84
CA ILE A 83 -15.48 7.26 -3.67
C ILE A 83 -16.09 7.75 -4.97
N HIS A 84 -17.32 8.23 -4.92
CA HIS A 84 -18.03 8.78 -6.07
C HIS A 84 -17.67 10.23 -6.31
N ASP A 85 -17.85 10.70 -7.56
CA ASP A 85 -17.78 12.12 -7.93
C ASP A 85 -16.48 12.83 -7.48
N VAL A 86 -15.33 12.17 -7.64
CA VAL A 86 -14.04 12.54 -7.02
C VAL A 86 -13.57 13.95 -7.40
N THR A 87 -13.93 14.44 -8.58
CA THR A 87 -13.56 15.77 -9.10
C THR A 87 -14.59 16.86 -8.80
N ARG A 88 -15.71 16.51 -8.16
CA ARG A 88 -16.83 17.41 -7.85
C ARG A 88 -17.11 17.41 -6.34
N ASP A 89 -18.11 16.65 -5.90
CA ASP A 89 -18.55 16.54 -4.52
C ASP A 89 -18.29 15.10 -4.04
N ALA A 90 -17.03 14.82 -3.74
CA ALA A 90 -16.53 13.48 -3.48
C ALA A 90 -17.26 12.83 -2.28
N LYS A 91 -17.82 11.64 -2.49
CA LYS A 91 -18.59 10.92 -1.48
C LYS A 91 -18.10 9.48 -1.32
N LEU A 92 -17.63 9.17 -0.12
CA LEU A 92 -17.29 7.80 0.26
C LEU A 92 -18.57 6.97 0.38
N ASP A 93 -18.64 5.86 -0.36
CA ASP A 93 -19.73 4.92 -0.20
C ASP A 93 -19.75 4.37 1.24
N PRO A 94 -20.92 4.40 1.93
CA PRO A 94 -21.03 3.88 3.29
C PRO A 94 -20.73 2.38 3.38
N LYS A 95 -20.89 1.62 2.29
CA LYS A 95 -20.64 0.18 2.23
C LYS A 95 -19.38 -0.10 1.41
N PRO A 96 -18.50 -1.02 1.88
CA PRO A 96 -17.43 -1.51 1.04
C PRO A 96 -17.98 -2.39 -0.09
N VAL A 97 -17.22 -2.50 -1.18
CA VAL A 97 -17.46 -3.45 -2.25
C VAL A 97 -17.42 -4.87 -1.67
N THR A 98 -18.44 -5.67 -1.98
CA THR A 98 -18.54 -7.07 -1.53
C THR A 98 -17.74 -8.02 -2.43
N GLY A 99 -17.49 -9.26 -1.99
CA GLY A 99 -16.80 -10.28 -2.79
C GLY A 99 -15.27 -10.16 -2.84
N VAL A 100 -14.67 -9.16 -2.16
CA VAL A 100 -13.21 -9.08 -1.98
C VAL A 100 -12.68 -10.36 -1.31
N PRO A 101 -11.53 -10.92 -1.77
CA PRO A 101 -10.94 -12.11 -1.17
C PRO A 101 -10.68 -11.97 0.33
N ALA A 102 -10.65 -13.10 1.06
CA ALA A 102 -10.24 -13.12 2.46
C ALA A 102 -8.76 -12.68 2.58
N VAL A 103 -8.50 -11.70 3.44
CA VAL A 103 -7.19 -11.08 3.62
C VAL A 103 -6.62 -11.39 5.00
N ARG A 104 -5.33 -11.68 5.07
CA ARG A 104 -4.57 -11.74 6.32
C ARG A 104 -3.91 -10.39 6.60
N LEU A 105 -4.31 -9.72 7.68
CA LEU A 105 -3.70 -8.47 8.17
C LEU A 105 -2.77 -8.76 9.37
N ILE A 106 -1.47 -8.66 9.15
CA ILE A 106 -0.41 -8.77 10.16
C ILE A 106 0.78 -7.89 9.73
N GLY A 107 1.32 -7.09 10.66
CA GLY A 107 2.46 -6.21 10.36
C GLY A 107 2.17 -5.25 9.21
N ASN A 108 2.85 -5.44 8.07
CA ASN A 108 2.67 -4.66 6.84
C ASN A 108 1.81 -5.36 5.77
N SER A 109 1.19 -6.51 6.07
CA SER A 109 0.32 -7.23 5.14
C SER A 109 -1.09 -6.62 5.05
N GLY A 110 -1.95 -7.15 4.17
CA GLY A 110 -3.31 -6.67 3.96
C GLY A 110 -3.78 -6.77 2.51
N LEU A 111 -4.84 -6.03 2.19
CA LEU A 111 -5.23 -5.72 0.82
C LEU A 111 -4.30 -4.62 0.30
N MET A 112 -3.62 -4.91 -0.80
CA MET A 112 -2.53 -4.08 -1.32
C MET A 112 -3.02 -3.28 -2.52
N ASP A 113 -2.56 -3.62 -3.71
CA ASP A 113 -2.77 -2.80 -4.90
C ASP A 113 -4.09 -3.11 -5.60
N VAL A 114 -4.61 -2.13 -6.34
CA VAL A 114 -5.77 -2.27 -7.21
C VAL A 114 -5.44 -1.73 -8.59
N ALA A 115 -5.79 -2.47 -9.63
CA ALA A 115 -5.67 -2.03 -11.01
C ALA A 115 -6.91 -2.42 -11.81
N LEU A 116 -7.25 -1.60 -12.79
CA LEU A 116 -8.26 -1.92 -13.77
C LEU A 116 -7.61 -2.64 -14.96
N HIS A 117 -8.35 -3.56 -15.56
CA HIS A 117 -7.97 -4.08 -16.87
C HIS A 117 -7.88 -2.93 -17.90
N PRO A 118 -6.95 -2.94 -18.87
CA PRO A 118 -6.88 -1.92 -19.91
C PRO A 118 -8.18 -1.72 -20.70
N LYS A 119 -9.00 -2.78 -20.80
CA LYS A 119 -10.35 -2.80 -21.39
C LYS A 119 -11.49 -2.78 -20.36
N PHE A 120 -11.28 -2.18 -19.20
CA PHE A 120 -12.26 -2.17 -18.11
C PHE A 120 -13.64 -1.65 -18.52
N ALA A 121 -13.71 -0.66 -19.42
CA ALA A 121 -14.99 -0.15 -19.93
C ALA A 121 -15.88 -1.27 -20.51
N GLU A 122 -15.27 -2.26 -21.16
CA GLU A 122 -15.93 -3.39 -21.82
C GLU A 122 -16.12 -4.58 -20.88
N ASN A 123 -15.10 -4.94 -20.10
CA ASN A 123 -15.08 -6.21 -19.36
C ASN A 123 -15.26 -6.09 -17.84
N LYS A 124 -15.19 -4.87 -17.29
CA LYS A 124 -15.32 -4.58 -15.85
C LYS A 124 -14.34 -5.35 -14.96
N LEU A 125 -13.20 -5.82 -15.50
CA LEU A 125 -12.24 -6.62 -14.74
C LEU A 125 -11.35 -5.75 -13.84
N VAL A 126 -11.31 -6.08 -12.56
CA VAL A 126 -10.47 -5.46 -11.53
C VAL A 126 -9.50 -6.51 -10.99
N TYR A 127 -8.28 -6.06 -10.72
CA TYR A 127 -7.20 -6.86 -10.19
C TYR A 127 -6.83 -6.35 -8.82
N LEU A 128 -6.59 -7.27 -7.89
CA LEU A 128 -6.20 -6.97 -6.51
C LEU A 128 -4.95 -7.77 -6.16
N THR A 129 -3.91 -7.10 -5.66
CA THR A 129 -2.88 -7.80 -4.92
C THR A 129 -3.25 -7.77 -3.45
N TYR A 130 -3.05 -8.89 -2.77
CA TYR A 130 -3.41 -9.03 -1.36
C TYR A 130 -2.59 -10.13 -0.71
N ASN A 131 -2.60 -10.17 0.62
CA ASN A 131 -1.98 -11.26 1.35
C ASN A 131 -3.01 -12.30 1.74
N LYS A 132 -2.90 -13.45 1.06
CA LYS A 132 -3.79 -14.59 1.17
C LYS A 132 -3.46 -15.41 2.41
N PRO A 133 -4.44 -15.72 3.28
CA PRO A 133 -4.24 -16.67 4.35
C PRO A 133 -4.13 -18.10 3.79
N GLY A 134 -3.21 -18.88 4.35
CA GLY A 134 -2.94 -20.27 4.00
C GLY A 134 -3.04 -21.22 5.18
N PRO A 135 -2.87 -22.54 4.95
CA PRO A 135 -2.85 -23.53 6.02
C PRO A 135 -1.66 -23.31 6.95
N ASN A 136 -1.72 -23.86 8.17
CA ASN A 136 -0.58 -23.88 9.12
C ASN A 136 0.04 -22.50 9.43
N LYS A 137 -0.80 -21.45 9.55
CA LYS A 137 -0.35 -20.07 9.78
C LYS A 137 0.65 -19.60 8.72
N THR A 138 0.32 -19.87 7.46
CA THR A 138 1.07 -19.35 6.32
C THR A 138 0.31 -18.23 5.62
N ILE A 139 1.06 -17.42 4.88
CA ILE A 139 0.57 -16.27 4.15
C ILE A 139 1.35 -16.18 2.83
N ALA A 140 0.68 -15.77 1.76
CA ALA A 140 1.30 -15.55 0.45
C ALA A 140 0.80 -14.25 -0.17
N THR A 141 1.67 -13.54 -0.87
CA THR A 141 1.24 -12.48 -1.80
C THR A 141 0.51 -13.15 -2.97
N ALA A 142 -0.71 -12.71 -3.25
CA ALA A 142 -1.52 -13.23 -4.33
C ALA A 142 -2.01 -12.10 -5.24
N LEU A 143 -2.27 -12.43 -6.50
CA LEU A 143 -2.97 -11.61 -7.47
C LEU A 143 -4.31 -12.27 -7.76
N ALA A 144 -5.39 -11.61 -7.36
CA ALA A 144 -6.76 -11.99 -7.71
C ALA A 144 -7.30 -11.11 -8.82
N ARG A 145 -8.24 -11.66 -9.58
CA ARG A 145 -9.06 -10.96 -10.56
C ARG A 145 -10.52 -11.20 -10.25
N GLY A 146 -11.33 -10.16 -10.38
CA GLY A 146 -12.79 -10.23 -10.32
C GLY A 146 -13.43 -9.25 -11.29
N ARG A 147 -14.75 -9.32 -11.43
CA ARG A 147 -15.55 -8.40 -12.23
C ARG A 147 -16.34 -7.46 -11.32
N LEU A 148 -16.21 -6.15 -11.52
CA LEU A 148 -16.89 -5.14 -10.70
C LEU A 148 -18.27 -4.81 -11.26
N GLU A 149 -19.31 -5.25 -10.57
CA GLU A 149 -20.70 -5.03 -10.96
C GLU A 149 -21.57 -4.77 -9.72
N ASN A 150 -22.40 -3.73 -9.77
CA ASN A 150 -23.42 -3.44 -8.74
C ASN A 150 -22.86 -3.40 -7.30
N GLY A 151 -21.67 -2.84 -7.09
CA GLY A 151 -21.04 -2.76 -5.77
C GLY A 151 -20.48 -4.09 -5.24
N ALA A 152 -20.26 -5.07 -6.12
CA ALA A 152 -19.67 -6.36 -5.80
C ALA A 152 -18.55 -6.71 -6.78
N LEU A 153 -17.55 -7.44 -6.29
CA LEU A 153 -16.64 -8.23 -7.12
C LEU A 153 -17.21 -9.63 -7.29
N THR A 154 -17.53 -9.99 -8.53
CA THR A 154 -17.99 -11.34 -8.92
C THR A 154 -16.88 -12.09 -9.65
N GLU A 155 -17.05 -13.40 -9.82
CA GLU A 155 -16.08 -14.27 -10.53
C GLU A 155 -14.65 -14.19 -9.97
N VAL A 156 -14.54 -13.92 -8.67
CA VAL A 156 -13.26 -13.67 -8.02
C VAL A 156 -12.45 -14.95 -7.94
N ARG A 157 -11.24 -14.91 -8.51
CA ARG A 157 -10.29 -16.03 -8.46
C ARG A 157 -8.85 -15.53 -8.42
N ASP A 158 -8.00 -16.33 -7.79
CA ASP A 158 -6.56 -16.13 -7.85
C ASP A 158 -6.05 -16.53 -9.22
N ILE A 159 -5.23 -15.66 -9.81
CA ILE A 159 -4.53 -15.93 -11.06
C ILE A 159 -3.03 -16.10 -10.84
N PHE A 160 -2.53 -15.72 -9.66
CA PHE A 160 -1.18 -16.01 -9.21
C PHE A 160 -1.12 -16.03 -7.67
N VAL A 161 -0.35 -16.96 -7.12
CA VAL A 161 -0.06 -17.06 -5.69
C VAL A 161 1.44 -17.31 -5.54
N ALA A 162 2.12 -16.40 -4.83
CA ALA A 162 3.55 -16.53 -4.54
C ALA A 162 3.83 -17.67 -3.55
N ASP A 163 5.10 -17.84 -3.17
CA ASP A 163 5.49 -18.85 -2.19
C ASP A 163 4.78 -18.60 -0.85
N TRP A 164 4.31 -19.68 -0.23
CA TRP A 164 3.76 -19.66 1.12
C TRP A 164 4.87 -19.44 2.14
N LEU A 165 4.63 -18.52 3.06
CA LEU A 165 5.58 -18.13 4.09
C LEU A 165 4.91 -18.22 5.46
N PRO A 166 5.65 -18.55 6.53
CA PRO A 166 5.16 -18.38 7.89
C PRO A 166 4.68 -16.93 8.12
N GLU A 167 3.57 -16.74 8.84
CA GLU A 167 2.97 -15.42 9.06
C GLU A 167 3.89 -14.39 9.75
N ASP A 168 4.89 -14.85 10.51
CA ASP A 168 5.91 -14.03 11.17
C ASP A 168 7.06 -13.61 10.24
N ALA A 169 7.08 -14.07 8.99
CA ALA A 169 8.00 -13.56 7.99
C ALA A 169 7.68 -12.10 7.63
N ASN A 170 8.59 -11.45 6.90
CA ASN A 170 8.43 -10.08 6.40
C ASN A 170 8.39 -10.07 4.87
N GLY A 171 8.06 -8.90 4.28
CA GLY A 171 8.15 -8.68 2.82
C GLY A 171 6.87 -9.01 2.05
N TYR A 172 5.71 -8.72 2.62
CA TYR A 172 4.38 -9.00 2.04
C TYR A 172 3.83 -7.91 1.12
N ASN A 173 4.56 -6.80 1.01
CA ASN A 173 4.15 -5.67 0.22
C ASN A 173 4.17 -6.04 -1.26
N SER A 174 3.18 -5.55 -1.99
CA SER A 174 3.08 -5.74 -3.43
C SER A 174 2.49 -4.51 -4.10
N ARG A 175 2.87 -4.35 -5.36
CA ARG A 175 2.31 -3.42 -6.33
C ARG A 175 2.04 -4.17 -7.62
N MET A 176 1.15 -3.62 -8.44
CA MET A 176 0.97 -4.09 -9.79
C MET A 176 0.78 -2.97 -10.79
N ALA A 177 1.10 -3.26 -12.04
CA ALA A 177 0.75 -2.41 -13.17
C ALA A 177 0.52 -3.24 -14.42
N PHE A 178 -0.40 -2.80 -15.26
CA PHE A 178 -0.44 -3.25 -16.65
C PHE A 178 0.64 -2.52 -17.45
N GLY A 179 1.51 -3.30 -18.09
CA GLY A 179 2.50 -2.79 -19.03
C GLY A 179 1.86 -2.41 -20.37
N ARG A 180 2.62 -1.68 -21.18
CA ARG A 180 2.22 -1.32 -22.55
C ARG A 180 2.11 -2.52 -23.48
N ASP A 181 2.75 -3.63 -23.10
CA ASP A 181 2.68 -4.93 -23.76
C ASP A 181 1.42 -5.74 -23.41
N GLY A 182 0.53 -5.19 -22.57
CA GLY A 182 -0.71 -5.84 -22.13
C GLY A 182 -0.50 -6.86 -21.02
N MET A 183 0.70 -6.98 -20.46
CA MET A 183 1.02 -7.90 -19.38
C MET A 183 0.84 -7.23 -18.01
N ILE A 184 0.63 -8.04 -16.97
CA ILE A 184 0.62 -7.62 -15.59
C ILE A 184 2.00 -7.82 -15.00
N TYR A 185 2.57 -6.75 -14.44
CA TYR A 185 3.78 -6.79 -13.64
C TYR A 185 3.39 -6.74 -12.18
N VAL A 186 3.81 -7.71 -11.39
CA VAL A 186 3.53 -7.79 -9.96
C VAL A 186 4.82 -7.78 -9.19
N SER A 187 4.96 -6.87 -8.23
CA SER A 187 6.07 -6.89 -7.29
C SER A 187 5.75 -7.78 -6.10
N ASN A 188 6.76 -8.49 -5.60
CA ASN A 188 6.67 -9.21 -4.34
C ASN A 188 7.90 -8.89 -3.50
N GLY A 189 7.67 -8.42 -2.28
CA GLY A 189 8.72 -8.00 -1.36
C GLY A 189 9.66 -9.14 -0.94
N ALA A 190 10.75 -8.75 -0.28
CA ALA A 190 11.67 -9.66 0.38
C ALA A 190 11.99 -9.15 1.80
N SER A 191 12.60 -10.00 2.60
CA SER A 191 13.11 -9.66 3.93
C SER A 191 14.63 -9.77 4.02
N ASN A 192 15.29 -10.31 3.00
CA ASN A 192 16.75 -10.47 2.93
C ASN A 192 17.24 -10.57 1.48
N SER A 193 18.54 -10.35 1.29
CA SER A 193 19.23 -10.42 0.00
C SER A 193 19.20 -11.82 -0.60
N ASP A 194 19.37 -12.86 0.22
CA ASP A 194 19.55 -14.23 -0.27
C ASP A 194 18.31 -14.75 -0.98
N SER A 195 17.12 -14.56 -0.38
CA SER A 195 15.87 -14.90 -1.05
C SER A 195 15.60 -14.06 -2.30
N SER A 196 16.12 -12.83 -2.34
CA SER A 196 16.01 -11.95 -3.51
C SER A 196 16.89 -12.42 -4.67
N GLN A 197 17.95 -13.19 -4.41
CA GLN A 197 18.82 -13.80 -5.42
C GLN A 197 18.47 -15.26 -5.74
N ASP A 198 17.69 -15.94 -4.89
CA ASP A 198 17.23 -17.30 -5.17
C ASP A 198 16.26 -17.33 -6.37
N PRO A 199 16.61 -18.00 -7.49
CA PRO A 199 15.75 -18.10 -8.67
C PRO A 199 14.53 -19.01 -8.47
N LYS A 200 14.51 -19.79 -7.39
CA LYS A 200 13.37 -20.65 -6.99
C LYS A 200 12.41 -19.94 -6.03
N SER A 201 12.68 -18.70 -5.66
CA SER A 201 11.82 -17.92 -4.78
C SER A 201 11.13 -16.77 -5.51
N HIS A 202 9.87 -16.54 -5.17
CA HIS A 202 9.11 -15.36 -5.55
C HIS A 202 9.51 -14.09 -4.77
N ARG A 203 10.35 -14.21 -3.74
CA ARG A 203 10.70 -13.09 -2.86
C ARG A 203 11.64 -12.13 -3.57
N GLY A 204 11.38 -10.83 -3.45
CA GLY A 204 12.23 -9.77 -4.00
C GLY A 204 12.29 -9.80 -5.52
N LYS A 205 11.15 -10.12 -6.15
CA LYS A 205 11.02 -10.31 -7.59
C LYS A 205 9.95 -9.40 -8.17
N ILE A 206 10.06 -9.17 -9.46
CA ILE A 206 8.94 -8.74 -10.30
C ILE A 206 8.53 -9.95 -11.14
N MET A 207 7.26 -10.32 -11.08
CA MET A 207 6.66 -11.32 -11.95
C MET A 207 6.00 -10.63 -13.14
N ARG A 208 6.06 -11.24 -14.32
CA ARG A 208 5.33 -10.80 -15.53
C ARG A 208 4.38 -11.90 -15.97
N LEU A 209 3.09 -11.58 -15.99
CA LEU A 209 1.98 -12.50 -16.21
C LEU A 209 1.05 -11.96 -17.29
N ARG A 210 0.31 -12.82 -17.98
CA ARG A 210 -0.86 -12.39 -18.77
C ARG A 210 -2.01 -11.97 -17.85
N ASP A 211 -3.03 -11.37 -18.44
CA ASP A 211 -4.25 -10.92 -17.75
C ASP A 211 -5.07 -12.07 -17.12
N ASP A 212 -4.79 -13.31 -17.51
CA ASP A 212 -5.34 -14.55 -16.94
C ASP A 212 -4.40 -15.26 -15.95
N GLY A 213 -3.20 -14.72 -15.71
CA GLY A 213 -2.18 -15.30 -14.84
C GLY A 213 -1.21 -16.26 -15.52
N THR A 214 -1.41 -16.60 -16.80
CA THR A 214 -0.48 -17.49 -17.50
C THR A 214 0.85 -16.80 -17.77
N VAL A 215 1.93 -17.59 -17.82
CA VAL A 215 3.28 -17.08 -18.02
C VAL A 215 3.53 -16.78 -19.50
N PRO A 216 3.96 -15.55 -19.87
CA PRO A 216 4.40 -15.24 -21.22
C PRO A 216 5.60 -16.11 -21.64
N GLN A 217 5.57 -16.65 -22.86
CA GLN A 217 6.64 -17.56 -23.34
C GLN A 217 7.97 -16.84 -23.55
N ASP A 218 7.93 -15.52 -23.73
CA ASP A 218 9.06 -14.61 -23.89
C ASP A 218 9.61 -14.10 -22.54
N ASN A 219 9.13 -14.62 -21.39
CA ASN A 219 9.73 -14.28 -20.11
C ASN A 219 11.19 -14.77 -20.03
N PRO A 220 12.08 -14.00 -19.38
CA PRO A 220 13.53 -14.20 -19.48
C PRO A 220 14.05 -15.52 -18.91
N PHE A 221 13.27 -16.16 -18.03
CA PHE A 221 13.65 -17.40 -17.35
C PHE A 221 12.84 -18.62 -17.79
N VAL A 222 11.95 -18.49 -18.77
CA VAL A 222 11.23 -19.64 -19.35
C VAL A 222 12.23 -20.65 -19.90
N GLY A 223 12.04 -21.92 -19.56
CA GLY A 223 12.91 -23.02 -20.00
C GLY A 223 14.28 -23.10 -19.30
N ARG A 224 14.58 -22.22 -18.34
CA ARG A 224 15.83 -22.28 -17.57
C ARG A 224 15.65 -23.15 -16.33
N ALA A 225 16.42 -24.25 -16.27
CA ALA A 225 16.37 -25.18 -15.14
C ALA A 225 16.66 -24.46 -13.81
N GLY A 226 15.82 -24.68 -12.81
CA GLY A 226 15.95 -24.08 -11.48
C GLY A 226 15.43 -22.65 -11.33
N TYR A 227 14.83 -22.07 -12.38
CA TYR A 227 14.18 -20.76 -12.31
C TYR A 227 12.67 -20.90 -12.39
N ARG A 228 11.96 -20.01 -11.69
CA ARG A 228 10.51 -19.84 -11.89
C ARG A 228 10.24 -19.05 -13.18
N PRO A 229 9.41 -19.57 -14.10
CA PRO A 229 9.21 -18.97 -15.42
C PRO A 229 8.45 -17.63 -15.38
N GLU A 230 7.65 -17.37 -14.36
CA GLU A 230 6.91 -16.13 -14.12
C GLU A 230 7.81 -14.95 -13.72
N ILE A 231 9.03 -15.21 -13.23
CA ILE A 231 9.97 -14.15 -12.85
C ILE A 231 10.38 -13.37 -14.10
N TYR A 232 10.30 -12.06 -13.99
CA TYR A 232 10.77 -11.12 -15.01
C TYR A 232 12.09 -10.45 -14.60
N SER A 233 12.19 -10.04 -13.33
CA SER A 233 13.40 -9.43 -12.78
C SER A 233 13.68 -9.94 -11.37
N MET A 234 14.97 -10.04 -11.04
CA MET A 234 15.49 -10.40 -9.72
C MET A 234 16.26 -9.22 -9.09
N GLY A 235 16.57 -9.33 -7.80
CA GLY A 235 17.58 -8.47 -7.16
C GLY A 235 17.07 -7.15 -6.58
N GLY A 236 15.78 -7.01 -6.31
CA GLY A 236 15.24 -5.83 -5.61
C GLY A 236 14.38 -6.22 -4.42
N ALA A 237 14.35 -5.39 -3.39
CA ALA A 237 13.18 -5.29 -2.54
C ALA A 237 12.28 -4.26 -3.22
N PRO A 238 11.27 -4.62 -4.04
CA PRO A 238 10.44 -3.60 -4.68
C PRO A 238 9.53 -2.97 -3.64
N ASP A 239 10.05 -1.96 -2.96
CA ASP A 239 9.36 -1.11 -2.02
C ASP A 239 8.50 -0.10 -2.78
N ILE A 240 7.21 -0.41 -2.79
CA ILE A 240 6.12 0.57 -2.84
C ILE A 240 5.83 1.26 -4.17
N ASP A 241 6.68 1.27 -5.20
CA ASP A 241 6.27 1.88 -6.48
C ASP A 241 6.85 1.25 -7.74
N LEU A 242 6.00 0.58 -8.52
CA LEU A 242 6.34 0.13 -9.88
C LEU A 242 6.17 1.25 -10.93
N ARG A 243 5.54 2.38 -10.58
CA ARG A 243 5.19 3.47 -11.50
C ARG A 243 6.33 4.45 -11.76
N SER A 244 7.41 4.38 -10.97
CA SER A 244 8.63 5.18 -11.11
C SER A 244 9.81 4.40 -11.69
N ILE A 245 9.63 3.14 -12.09
CA ILE A 245 10.72 2.36 -12.71
C ILE A 245 10.95 2.89 -14.15
N PRO A 246 12.15 3.41 -14.46
CA PRO A 246 12.42 4.11 -15.73
C PRO A 246 12.45 3.21 -16.98
N TRP A 247 12.26 1.90 -16.83
CA TRP A 247 12.14 0.96 -17.95
C TRP A 247 10.71 0.96 -18.51
N GLY A 248 10.36 1.99 -19.28
CA GLY A 248 9.26 1.94 -20.26
C GLY A 248 7.82 1.80 -19.77
N ILE A 249 7.57 1.68 -18.45
CA ILE A 249 6.21 1.71 -17.87
C ILE A 249 5.79 3.16 -17.66
N ALA A 250 5.64 3.90 -18.76
CA ALA A 250 4.97 5.20 -18.73
C ALA A 250 3.47 4.96 -18.95
N ILE A 251 2.73 4.90 -17.83
CA ILE A 251 1.26 4.89 -17.79
C ILE A 251 0.81 6.28 -18.23
N ARG A 252 0.02 6.33 -19.31
CA ARG A 252 -0.57 7.56 -19.83
C ARG A 252 -1.77 7.90 -18.95
N TRP A 253 -1.76 9.08 -18.35
CA TRP A 253 -3.01 9.73 -17.97
C TRP A 253 -3.72 10.11 -19.28
N GLY A 254 -4.88 9.51 -19.52
CA GLY A 254 -5.79 9.95 -20.58
C GLY A 254 -6.40 11.28 -20.23
#